data_AF-A0A3D9ULQ8-F1
#
_entry.id   AF-A0A3D9ULQ8-F1
#
_cell.length_a   1.000
_cell.length_b   1.000
_cell.length_c   1.000
_cell.angle_alpha   90.00
_cell.angle_beta   90.00
_cell.angle_gamma   90.00
#
_symmetry.space_group_name_H-M   'P 1'
#
loop_
_entity.id
_entity.type
_entity.pdbx_description
1 polymer ?
#
loop_
_entity_poly.entity_id
_entity_poly.type
_entity_poly.pdbx_seq_one_letter_code
_entity_poly.pdbx_strand_id
1 'polypeptide(L)'
;MAKRGFLAEINRQRKLAEQRERQRQAQSARAYAQAQREAEKARRAAERAQAEAIRSANAHARRVDRANAQAERARAAELKRAQREAERLHVESRQAEVALRNAKLDEQFAEIDGILAATLDVDDYIDLDSLKTKVKLTAFDAGQLGVAAPRPTKLAAPVQPTYREPAFVEPVAGTGIAAAFGGRKKHAAAVDEARAQHQLAVQRARQQYEEAVRNWQAHCRDIDQGHSIAVAKWEADEKQRLVGLDAARDAHDRRFREARAAADERNAEIEEFKNKLAFDVPEAIEEYVALVLSNSVYPESFSVTHSHSFELATRELTITVTVPEPSSLPTVKAYKYVRSSDEIAPTPLTATALKARYSGAVWQTAVRTIHEIFEADRAGKIQLVALTVQTKAVSAATGRPELIPLVQVAADRGAFADLDLSKVVPEETLKHLGASLSKSPYELKPATTNGVRTRSTQ
;
A
#
# COMPACT_ATOMS: atom_id res chain seq x y z
N MET A 1 5.12 30.15 -152.41
CA MET A 1 4.69 31.53 -152.11
C MET A 1 3.65 31.48 -150.98
N ALA A 2 3.75 32.21 -149.88
CA ALA A 2 4.90 32.83 -149.23
C ALA A 2 4.44 33.17 -147.79
N LYS A 3 3.82 32.23 -147.08
CA LYS A 3 3.26 32.49 -145.75
C LYS A 3 3.28 31.21 -144.91
N ARG A 4 4.07 31.29 -143.82
CA ARG A 4 3.78 30.91 -142.42
C ARG A 4 3.25 29.47 -142.22
N GLY A 5 4.01 28.53 -141.65
CA GLY A 5 4.59 28.63 -140.30
C GLY A 5 3.58 28.28 -139.20
N PHE A 6 2.85 27.16 -139.32
CA PHE A 6 1.74 26.79 -138.40
C PHE A 6 2.19 26.27 -137.03
N LEU A 7 3.48 25.92 -136.85
CA LEU A 7 4.01 25.36 -135.60
C LEU A 7 4.00 26.32 -134.38
N ALA A 8 3.62 27.59 -134.51
CA ALA A 8 3.71 28.58 -133.42
C ALA A 8 2.42 28.78 -132.57
N GLU A 9 1.21 28.71 -133.15
CA GLU A 9 -0.03 29.17 -132.48
C GLU A 9 -0.55 28.17 -131.44
N ILE A 10 -0.56 26.88 -131.78
CA ILE A 10 -1.15 25.84 -130.92
C ILE A 10 -0.34 25.63 -129.63
N ASN A 11 0.95 25.97 -129.63
CA ASN A 11 1.81 25.88 -128.45
C ASN A 11 1.47 26.89 -127.34
N ARG A 12 0.74 27.99 -127.63
CA ARG A 12 0.47 29.03 -126.64
C ARG A 12 -0.80 28.78 -125.82
N GLN A 13 -1.87 28.30 -126.47
CA GLN A 13 -3.15 28.06 -125.79
C GLN A 13 -3.11 26.85 -124.86
N ARG A 14 -2.41 25.77 -125.24
CA ARG A 14 -2.16 24.64 -124.34
C ARG A 14 -1.43 25.06 -123.07
N LYS A 15 -0.49 26.00 -123.16
CA LYS A 15 0.29 26.47 -122.00
C LYS A 15 -0.53 27.17 -120.91
N LEU A 16 -1.59 27.92 -121.24
CA LEU A 16 -2.34 28.71 -120.26
C LEU A 16 -3.40 27.91 -119.49
N ALA A 17 -4.11 27.00 -120.17
CA ALA A 17 -5.07 26.11 -119.52
C ALA A 17 -4.34 25.15 -118.57
N GLU A 18 -3.19 24.62 -119.01
CA GLU A 18 -2.27 23.86 -118.15
C GLU A 18 -1.85 24.67 -116.91
N GLN A 19 -1.64 25.98 -117.03
CA GLN A 19 -1.15 26.81 -115.92
C GLN A 19 -2.21 27.00 -114.81
N ARG A 20 -3.49 27.15 -115.14
CA ARG A 20 -4.57 27.34 -114.15
C ARG A 20 -4.99 26.04 -113.46
N GLU A 21 -5.07 24.94 -114.21
CA GLU A 21 -5.25 23.62 -113.62
C GLU A 21 -4.10 23.30 -112.67
N ARG A 22 -2.86 23.60 -113.08
CA ARG A 22 -1.69 23.47 -112.20
C ARG A 22 -1.80 24.32 -110.92
N GLN A 23 -2.36 25.52 -110.97
CA GLN A 23 -2.50 26.37 -109.77
C GLN A 23 -3.57 25.87 -108.78
N ARG A 24 -4.76 25.46 -109.24
CA ARG A 24 -5.79 24.89 -108.36
C ARG A 24 -5.37 23.53 -107.81
N GLN A 25 -4.79 22.68 -108.66
CA GLN A 25 -4.18 21.42 -108.22
C GLN A 25 -3.05 21.69 -107.21
N ALA A 26 -2.24 22.74 -107.39
CA ALA A 26 -1.21 23.12 -106.43
C ALA A 26 -1.78 23.64 -105.09
N GLN A 27 -2.88 24.39 -105.08
CA GLN A 27 -3.50 24.88 -103.84
C GLN A 27 -4.22 23.77 -103.07
N SER A 28 -5.01 22.92 -103.73
CA SER A 28 -5.65 21.78 -103.08
C SER A 28 -4.62 20.77 -102.59
N ALA A 29 -3.56 20.52 -103.37
CA ALA A 29 -2.41 19.73 -102.92
C ALA A 29 -1.71 20.35 -101.71
N ARG A 30 -1.56 21.68 -101.65
CA ARG A 30 -0.96 22.37 -100.49
C ARG A 30 -1.82 22.27 -99.23
N ALA A 31 -3.14 22.49 -99.33
CA ALA A 31 -4.05 22.39 -98.20
C ALA A 31 -4.18 20.93 -97.70
N TYR A 32 -4.27 19.97 -98.62
CA TYR A 32 -4.24 18.54 -98.31
C TYR A 32 -2.91 18.15 -97.63
N ALA A 33 -1.78 18.63 -98.15
CA ALA A 33 -0.47 18.41 -97.54
C ALA A 33 -0.28 19.13 -96.19
N GLN A 34 -1.00 20.21 -95.91
CA GLN A 34 -0.99 20.88 -94.60
C GLN A 34 -1.84 20.11 -93.59
N ALA A 35 -3.07 19.74 -93.95
CA ALA A 35 -3.94 18.91 -93.10
C ALA A 35 -3.31 17.54 -92.80
N GLN A 36 -2.66 16.91 -93.78
CA GLN A 36 -1.88 15.69 -93.56
C GLN A 36 -0.72 15.91 -92.59
N ARG A 37 0.03 17.01 -92.74
CA ARG A 37 1.12 17.36 -91.80
C ARG A 37 0.63 17.64 -90.38
N GLU A 38 -0.50 18.31 -90.22
CA GLU A 38 -1.10 18.58 -88.91
C GLU A 38 -1.66 17.32 -88.26
N ALA A 39 -2.36 16.47 -89.03
CA ALA A 39 -2.84 15.18 -88.56
C ALA A 39 -1.69 14.24 -88.18
N GLU A 40 -0.61 14.22 -88.97
CA GLU A 40 0.62 13.47 -88.67
C GLU A 40 1.31 14.02 -87.41
N LYS A 41 1.39 15.35 -87.27
CA LYS A 41 1.94 16.01 -86.07
C LYS A 41 1.11 15.71 -84.82
N ALA A 42 -0.23 15.73 -84.92
CA ALA A 42 -1.14 15.40 -83.83
C ALA A 42 -1.07 13.92 -83.45
N ARG A 43 -1.00 13.01 -84.42
CA ARG A 43 -0.77 11.56 -84.17
C ARG A 43 0.55 11.32 -83.47
N ARG A 44 1.65 11.91 -83.97
CA ARG A 44 2.97 11.82 -83.31
C ARG A 44 2.97 12.42 -81.91
N ALA A 45 2.22 13.50 -81.67
CA ALA A 45 2.08 14.09 -80.33
C ALA A 45 1.30 13.16 -79.37
N ALA A 46 0.19 12.57 -79.83
CA ALA A 46 -0.59 11.60 -79.07
C ALA A 46 0.21 10.32 -78.76
N GLU A 47 0.94 9.78 -79.74
CA GLU A 47 1.84 8.63 -79.54
C GLU A 47 2.94 8.94 -78.52
N ARG A 48 3.54 10.15 -78.57
CA ARG A 48 4.53 10.59 -77.58
C ARG A 48 3.91 10.71 -76.19
N ALA A 49 2.72 11.30 -76.07
CA ALA A 49 2.01 11.43 -74.81
C ALA A 49 1.61 10.07 -74.22
N GLN A 50 1.14 9.14 -75.04
CA GLN A 50 0.83 7.77 -74.63
C GLN A 50 2.09 7.02 -74.21
N ALA A 51 3.18 7.13 -74.98
CA ALA A 51 4.47 6.53 -74.62
C ALA A 51 5.04 7.12 -73.31
N GLU A 52 4.85 8.42 -73.07
CA GLU A 52 5.23 9.08 -71.83
C GLU A 52 4.37 8.63 -70.64
N ALA A 53 3.05 8.52 -70.82
CA ALA A 53 2.13 7.98 -69.82
C ALA A 53 2.44 6.52 -69.46
N ILE A 54 2.79 5.69 -70.44
CA ILE A 54 3.25 4.30 -70.20
C ILE A 54 4.58 4.30 -69.45
N ARG A 55 5.54 5.16 -69.84
CA ARG A 55 6.82 5.29 -69.13
C ARG A 55 6.63 5.76 -67.69
N SER A 56 5.76 6.75 -67.44
CA SER A 56 5.48 7.26 -66.10
C SER A 56 4.74 6.24 -65.24
N ALA A 57 3.77 5.51 -65.79
CA ALA A 57 3.08 4.42 -65.12
C ALA A 57 4.04 3.28 -64.75
N ASN A 58 4.89 2.84 -65.67
CA ASN A 58 5.92 1.83 -65.41
C ASN A 58 6.96 2.32 -64.38
N ALA A 59 7.35 3.60 -64.43
CA ALA A 59 8.24 4.19 -63.44
C ALA A 59 7.59 4.25 -62.04
N HIS A 60 6.29 4.55 -61.96
CA HIS A 60 5.52 4.54 -60.72
C HIS A 60 5.38 3.12 -60.17
N ALA A 61 4.98 2.13 -60.99
CA ALA A 61 4.89 0.73 -60.59
C ALA A 61 6.22 0.23 -60.02
N ARG A 62 7.34 0.47 -60.72
CA ARG A 62 8.69 0.12 -60.21
C ARG A 62 9.06 0.83 -58.91
N ARG A 63 8.57 2.05 -58.67
CA ARG A 63 8.78 2.77 -57.39
C ARG A 63 7.97 2.11 -56.26
N VAL A 64 6.72 1.75 -56.53
CA VAL A 64 5.85 1.04 -55.58
C VAL A 64 6.44 -0.34 -55.25
N ASP A 65 6.87 -1.11 -56.25
CA ASP A 65 7.48 -2.42 -56.05
C ASP A 65 8.76 -2.34 -55.20
N ARG A 66 9.61 -1.34 -55.46
CA ARG A 66 10.80 -1.09 -54.65
C ARG A 66 10.45 -0.69 -53.22
N ALA A 67 9.44 0.17 -53.04
CA ALA A 67 8.98 0.59 -51.72
C ALA A 67 8.40 -0.61 -50.92
N ASN A 68 7.58 -1.45 -51.56
CA ASN A 68 7.04 -2.67 -50.96
C ASN A 68 8.16 -3.66 -50.60
N ALA A 69 9.11 -3.89 -51.51
CA ALA A 69 10.26 -4.77 -51.25
C ALA A 69 11.15 -4.24 -50.11
N GLN A 70 11.31 -2.92 -49.99
CA GLN A 70 12.02 -2.30 -48.88
C GLN A 70 11.26 -2.43 -47.56
N ALA A 71 9.93 -2.24 -47.57
CA ALA A 71 9.07 -2.40 -46.40
C ALA A 71 9.08 -3.85 -45.88
N GLU A 72 8.99 -4.85 -46.76
CA GLU A 72 9.05 -6.27 -46.37
C GLU A 72 10.42 -6.65 -45.80
N ARG A 73 11.52 -6.14 -46.38
CA ARG A 73 12.88 -6.32 -45.82
C ARG A 73 13.02 -5.66 -44.46
N ALA A 74 12.46 -4.46 -44.26
CA ALA A 74 12.47 -3.77 -42.98
C ALA A 74 11.70 -4.56 -41.92
N ARG A 75 10.48 -5.03 -42.23
CA ARG A 75 9.66 -5.88 -41.36
C ARG A 75 10.38 -7.18 -40.97
N ALA A 76 10.97 -7.88 -41.94
CA ALA A 76 11.72 -9.11 -41.67
C ALA A 76 12.95 -8.85 -40.78
N ALA A 77 13.64 -7.72 -40.99
CA ALA A 77 14.76 -7.32 -40.13
C ALA A 77 14.31 -6.95 -38.71
N GLU A 78 13.17 -6.26 -38.56
CA GLU A 78 12.56 -5.94 -37.27
C GLU A 78 12.12 -7.19 -36.51
N LEU A 79 11.43 -8.13 -37.17
CA LEU A 79 11.04 -9.41 -36.56
C LEU A 79 12.27 -10.19 -36.07
N LYS A 80 13.34 -10.25 -36.89
CA LYS A 80 14.59 -10.92 -36.49
C LYS A 80 15.29 -10.21 -35.32
N ARG A 81 15.23 -8.88 -35.25
CA ARG A 81 15.74 -8.09 -34.13
C ARG A 81 14.93 -8.36 -32.86
N ALA A 82 13.60 -8.32 -32.97
CA ALA A 82 12.68 -8.60 -31.87
C ALA A 82 12.85 -10.04 -31.34
N GLN A 83 13.01 -11.03 -32.21
CA GLN A 83 13.29 -12.42 -31.82
C GLN A 83 14.60 -12.55 -31.04
N ARG A 84 15.69 -11.95 -31.55
CA ARG A 84 16.99 -11.96 -30.85
C ARG A 84 16.94 -11.25 -29.50
N GLU A 85 16.19 -10.15 -29.43
CA GLU A 85 15.98 -9.42 -28.19
C GLU A 85 15.15 -10.24 -27.19
N ALA A 86 14.07 -10.89 -27.64
CA ALA A 86 13.27 -11.79 -26.82
C ALA A 86 14.09 -12.98 -26.30
N GLU A 87 14.89 -13.62 -27.15
CA GLU A 87 15.82 -14.68 -26.74
C GLU A 87 16.84 -14.20 -25.70
N ARG A 88 17.40 -12.98 -25.88
CA ARG A 88 18.33 -12.38 -24.92
C ARG A 88 17.65 -12.15 -23.57
N LEU A 89 16.47 -11.51 -23.58
CA LEU A 89 15.70 -11.22 -22.36
C LEU A 89 15.26 -12.50 -21.66
N HIS A 90 14.93 -13.56 -22.40
CA HIS A 90 14.62 -14.87 -21.83
C HIS A 90 15.83 -15.45 -21.09
N VAL A 91 17.00 -15.50 -21.74
CA VAL A 91 18.23 -16.00 -21.11
C VAL A 91 18.60 -15.16 -19.88
N GLU A 92 18.49 -13.84 -19.96
CA GLU A 92 18.74 -12.92 -18.85
C GLU A 92 17.78 -13.18 -17.67
N SER A 93 16.49 -13.36 -17.94
CA SER A 93 15.48 -13.72 -16.95
C SER A 93 15.81 -15.06 -16.27
N ARG A 94 16.19 -16.09 -17.04
CA ARG A 94 16.59 -17.39 -16.50
C ARG A 94 17.87 -17.30 -15.67
N GLN A 95 18.83 -16.47 -16.06
CA GLN A 95 20.04 -16.21 -15.27
C GLN A 95 19.74 -15.47 -13.97
N ALA A 96 18.83 -14.49 -13.99
CA ALA A 96 18.37 -13.79 -12.80
C ALA A 96 17.67 -14.74 -11.81
N GLU A 97 16.85 -15.67 -12.32
CA GLU A 97 16.22 -16.71 -11.50
C GLU A 97 17.26 -17.64 -10.86
N VAL A 98 18.30 -18.04 -11.61
CA VAL A 98 19.42 -18.82 -11.06
C VAL A 98 20.15 -18.04 -9.96
N ALA A 99 20.43 -16.76 -10.18
CA ALA A 99 21.11 -15.92 -9.20
C ALA A 99 20.30 -15.80 -7.91
N LEU A 100 18.98 -15.58 -8.02
CA LEU A 100 18.08 -15.53 -6.87
C LEU A 100 18.07 -16.84 -6.08
N ARG A 101 17.96 -17.99 -6.77
CA ARG A 101 17.96 -19.30 -6.10
C ARG A 101 19.29 -19.60 -5.41
N ASN A 102 20.41 -19.22 -6.02
CA ASN A 102 21.72 -19.39 -5.42
C ASN A 102 21.92 -18.47 -4.22
N ALA A 103 21.50 -17.21 -4.29
CA ALA A 103 21.56 -16.30 -3.15
C ALA A 103 20.78 -16.85 -1.94
N LYS A 104 19.59 -17.43 -2.18
CA LYS A 104 18.79 -18.06 -1.12
C LYS A 104 19.46 -19.30 -0.52
N LEU A 105 20.14 -20.11 -1.35
CA LEU A 105 20.94 -21.26 -0.86
C LEU A 105 22.14 -20.78 -0.02
N ASP A 106 22.83 -19.74 -0.47
CA ASP A 106 23.99 -19.19 0.23
C ASP A 106 23.58 -18.60 1.60
N GLU A 107 22.43 -17.92 1.67
CA GLU A 107 21.83 -17.43 2.92
C GLU A 107 21.52 -18.58 3.89
N GLN A 108 20.78 -19.61 3.44
CA GLN A 108 20.50 -20.79 4.26
C GLN A 108 21.77 -21.49 4.75
N PHE A 109 22.81 -21.53 3.91
CA PHE A 109 24.08 -22.10 4.30
C PHE A 109 24.82 -21.26 5.33
N ALA A 110 24.83 -19.94 5.17
CA ALA A 110 25.43 -19.03 6.14
C ALA A 110 24.71 -19.10 7.50
N GLU A 111 23.38 -19.20 7.51
CA GLU A 111 22.58 -19.36 8.72
C GLU A 111 22.94 -20.65 9.49
N ILE A 112 23.06 -21.79 8.79
CA ILE A 112 23.46 -23.07 9.40
C ILE A 112 24.91 -23.02 9.89
N ASP A 113 25.81 -22.46 9.09
CA ASP A 113 27.24 -22.41 9.41
C ASP A 113 27.55 -21.38 10.51
N GLY A 114 26.64 -20.43 10.77
CA GLY A 114 26.76 -19.34 11.74
C GLY A 114 25.86 -19.45 12.97
N ILE A 115 25.31 -20.64 13.28
CA ILE A 115 24.39 -20.85 14.43
C ILE A 115 24.96 -20.29 15.74
N LEU A 116 26.24 -20.55 16.05
CA LEU A 116 26.86 -20.05 17.27
C LEU A 116 27.14 -18.55 17.17
N ALA A 117 27.69 -18.08 16.05
CA ALA A 117 28.04 -16.67 15.88
C ALA A 117 26.82 -15.75 16.04
N ALA A 118 25.65 -16.19 15.57
CA ALA A 118 24.41 -15.41 15.64
C ALA A 118 23.94 -15.09 17.07
N THR A 119 24.31 -15.91 18.06
CA THR A 119 23.92 -15.68 19.47
C THR A 119 24.90 -14.76 20.21
N LEU A 120 26.17 -14.70 19.78
CA LEU A 120 27.21 -13.95 20.51
C LEU A 120 27.00 -12.43 20.49
N ASP A 121 26.19 -11.91 19.56
CA ASP A 121 25.82 -10.49 19.47
C ASP A 121 24.49 -10.17 20.19
N VAL A 122 23.82 -11.18 20.75
CA VAL A 122 22.53 -11.06 21.45
C VAL A 122 22.77 -11.26 22.94
N ASP A 123 22.15 -10.43 23.77
CA ASP A 123 22.17 -10.60 25.22
C ASP A 123 20.99 -11.51 25.62
N ASP A 124 21.28 -12.75 26.00
CA ASP A 124 20.26 -13.76 26.33
C ASP A 124 19.59 -13.51 27.69
N TYR A 125 20.07 -12.52 28.46
CA TYR A 125 19.45 -12.12 29.72
C TYR A 125 18.07 -11.50 29.52
N ILE A 126 17.12 -11.99 30.31
CA ILE A 126 15.75 -11.47 30.29
C ILE A 126 15.53 -10.54 31.46
N ASP A 127 15.42 -9.25 31.16
CA ASP A 127 14.99 -8.25 32.12
C ASP A 127 13.49 -8.42 32.43
N LEU A 128 13.18 -9.07 33.54
CA LEU A 128 11.80 -9.30 33.97
C LEU A 128 11.04 -7.98 34.24
N ASP A 129 11.74 -6.88 34.57
CA ASP A 129 11.09 -5.58 34.72
C ASP A 129 10.64 -4.99 33.38
N SER A 130 11.27 -5.38 32.26
CA SER A 130 10.85 -4.97 30.91
C SER A 130 9.55 -5.65 30.48
N LEU A 131 9.19 -6.79 31.09
CA LEU A 131 7.95 -7.53 30.82
C LEU A 131 6.73 -6.91 31.51
N LYS A 132 6.92 -5.94 32.42
CA LYS A 132 5.82 -5.30 33.14
C LYS A 132 4.96 -4.45 32.21
N THR A 133 3.65 -4.59 32.38
CA THR A 133 2.65 -3.80 31.67
C THR A 133 2.61 -2.37 32.22
N LYS A 134 2.81 -1.39 31.34
CA LYS A 134 2.72 0.04 31.67
C LYS A 134 1.43 0.63 31.08
N VAL A 135 0.48 0.99 31.93
CA VAL A 135 -0.77 1.61 31.48
C VAL A 135 -0.50 3.05 31.04
N LYS A 136 -0.78 3.34 29.78
CA LYS A 136 -0.71 4.70 29.25
C LYS A 136 -1.96 5.48 29.66
N LEU A 137 -1.79 6.41 30.59
CA LEU A 137 -2.80 7.41 30.95
C LEU A 137 -3.09 8.30 29.74
N THR A 138 -4.30 8.19 29.18
CA THR A 138 -4.81 9.19 28.23
C THR A 138 -5.75 10.13 28.97
N ALA A 139 -5.61 11.44 28.74
CA ALA A 139 -6.49 12.42 29.33
C ALA A 139 -7.93 12.20 28.86
N PHE A 140 -8.91 12.46 29.74
CA PHE A 140 -10.32 12.42 29.39
C PHE A 140 -10.61 13.52 28.36
N ASP A 141 -11.14 13.11 27.19
CA ASP A 141 -11.64 14.02 26.18
C ASP A 141 -13.18 14.01 26.20
N ALA A 142 -13.75 15.14 26.61
CA ALA A 142 -15.20 15.32 26.70
C ALA A 142 -15.85 15.56 25.31
N GLY A 143 -15.07 15.85 24.27
CA GLY A 143 -15.58 16.20 22.94
C GLY A 143 -16.70 17.24 22.99
N GLN A 144 -17.78 16.99 22.25
CA GLN A 144 -18.96 17.86 22.20
C GLN A 144 -19.71 17.94 23.54
N LEU A 145 -19.63 16.91 24.39
CA LEU A 145 -20.23 16.93 25.72
C LEU A 145 -19.55 17.95 26.64
N GLY A 146 -18.31 18.36 26.34
CA GLY A 146 -17.60 19.39 27.09
C GLY A 146 -18.04 20.82 26.76
N VAL A 147 -18.77 21.04 25.67
CA VAL A 147 -19.16 22.37 25.20
C VAL A 147 -20.60 22.68 25.63
N ALA A 148 -20.77 23.67 26.50
CA ALA A 148 -22.10 24.13 26.92
C ALA A 148 -22.80 24.88 25.78
N ALA A 149 -24.07 24.56 25.52
CA ALA A 149 -24.87 25.29 24.55
C ALA A 149 -25.25 26.68 25.09
N PRO A 150 -25.21 27.74 24.28
CA PRO A 150 -25.60 29.07 24.74
C PRO A 150 -27.09 29.13 25.08
N ARG A 151 -27.43 29.83 26.17
CA ARG A 151 -28.81 30.01 26.60
C ARG A 151 -29.58 30.89 25.59
N PRO A 152 -30.82 30.53 25.20
CA PRO A 152 -31.65 31.37 24.33
C PRO A 152 -31.89 32.76 24.93
N THR A 153 -31.80 33.79 24.09
CA THR A 153 -32.05 35.19 24.46
C THR A 153 -33.42 35.66 23.97
N LYS A 154 -34.10 36.47 24.78
CA LYS A 154 -35.40 37.06 24.43
C LYS A 154 -35.29 38.10 23.34
N LEU A 155 -36.16 38.00 22.35
CA LEU A 155 -36.34 39.04 21.35
C LEU A 155 -36.90 40.30 22.02
N ALA A 156 -36.49 41.46 21.51
CA ALA A 156 -37.00 42.74 21.98
C ALA A 156 -38.51 42.85 21.71
N ALA A 157 -39.26 43.36 22.69
CA ALA A 157 -40.68 43.60 22.51
C ALA A 157 -40.92 44.69 21.45
N PRO A 158 -41.97 44.58 20.63
CA PRO A 158 -42.35 45.62 19.69
C PRO A 158 -42.75 46.91 20.43
N VAL A 159 -42.60 48.05 19.75
CA VAL A 159 -42.97 49.35 20.30
C VAL A 159 -44.47 49.40 20.59
N GLN A 160 -44.83 49.91 21.77
CA GLN A 160 -46.23 50.03 22.17
C GLN A 160 -46.97 51.06 21.32
N PRO A 161 -48.17 50.74 20.78
CA PRO A 161 -49.01 51.71 20.08
C PRO A 161 -49.36 52.89 20.99
N THR A 162 -49.38 54.11 20.44
CA THR A 162 -49.77 55.32 21.17
C THR A 162 -51.07 55.87 20.58
N TYR A 163 -52.06 56.16 21.42
CA TYR A 163 -53.32 56.77 20.96
C TYR A 163 -53.09 58.25 20.59
N ARG A 164 -53.64 58.67 19.45
CA ARG A 164 -53.70 60.08 19.03
C ARG A 164 -55.12 60.39 18.59
N GLU A 165 -55.73 61.36 19.25
CA GLU A 165 -57.08 61.80 18.90
C GLU A 165 -57.05 62.64 17.61
N PRO A 166 -57.92 62.35 16.63
CA PRO A 166 -58.06 63.21 15.45
C PRO A 166 -58.40 64.64 15.83
N ALA A 167 -57.85 65.65 15.15
CA ALA A 167 -58.22 67.03 15.40
C ALA A 167 -59.62 67.35 14.84
N PHE A 168 -60.45 68.08 15.59
CA PHE A 168 -61.69 68.65 15.06
C PHE A 168 -61.36 69.92 14.27
N VAL A 169 -61.83 70.01 13.03
CA VAL A 169 -61.70 71.21 12.20
C VAL A 169 -63.09 71.73 11.91
N GLU A 170 -63.39 72.94 12.42
CA GLU A 170 -64.69 73.56 12.20
C GLU A 170 -64.78 74.12 10.76
N PRO A 171 -65.86 73.81 10.01
CA PRO A 171 -66.06 74.38 8.68
C PRO A 171 -66.17 75.90 8.77
N VAL A 172 -65.39 76.62 7.97
CA VAL A 172 -65.43 78.10 7.94
C VAL A 172 -66.83 78.60 7.56
N ALA A 173 -67.36 79.53 8.37
CA ALA A 173 -68.66 80.14 8.10
C ALA A 173 -68.63 80.99 6.82
N GLY A 174 -69.61 80.79 5.93
CA GLY A 174 -69.77 81.65 4.75
C GLY A 174 -70.20 83.06 5.16
N THR A 175 -69.42 84.07 4.78
CA THR A 175 -69.70 85.49 5.09
C THR A 175 -70.44 86.19 3.94
N GLY A 176 -71.42 87.05 4.25
CA GLY A 176 -72.20 87.84 3.28
C GLY A 176 -73.64 87.35 3.04
N ILE A 177 -74.30 87.84 1.98
CA ILE A 177 -75.75 87.68 1.67
C ILE A 177 -76.22 86.20 1.65
N ALA A 178 -75.29 85.26 1.45
CA ALA A 178 -75.55 83.82 1.56
C ALA A 178 -76.04 83.37 2.96
N ALA A 179 -75.63 84.07 4.03
CA ALA A 179 -76.07 83.80 5.41
C ALA A 179 -77.52 84.25 5.70
N ALA A 180 -78.09 85.11 4.86
CA ALA A 180 -79.45 85.67 5.03
C ALA A 180 -80.56 84.80 4.38
N PHE A 181 -80.22 83.99 3.36
CA PHE A 181 -81.16 83.07 2.69
C PHE A 181 -80.80 81.60 2.96
N GLY A 182 -81.03 81.13 4.19
CA GLY A 182 -80.84 79.72 4.56
C GLY A 182 -79.39 79.26 4.79
N GLY A 183 -78.38 80.12 4.57
CA GLY A 183 -76.97 79.81 4.82
C GLY A 183 -76.62 79.55 6.29
N ARG A 184 -77.31 80.17 7.26
CA ARG A 184 -77.18 79.82 8.68
C ARG A 184 -77.63 78.38 8.98
N LYS A 185 -78.69 77.90 8.31
CA LYS A 185 -79.14 76.49 8.39
C LYS A 185 -78.15 75.54 7.70
N LYS A 186 -77.57 75.93 6.55
CA LYS A 186 -76.56 75.13 5.84
C LYS A 186 -75.21 75.06 6.57
N HIS A 187 -74.76 76.15 7.19
CA HIS A 187 -73.53 76.17 8.00
C HIS A 187 -73.73 75.37 9.29
N ALA A 188 -74.87 75.51 9.98
CA ALA A 188 -75.22 74.65 11.10
C ALA A 188 -75.22 73.17 10.67
N ALA A 189 -75.84 72.83 9.54
CA ALA A 189 -75.81 71.47 8.99
C ALA A 189 -74.39 70.99 8.63
N ALA A 190 -73.52 71.85 8.10
CA ALA A 190 -72.12 71.53 7.80
C ALA A 190 -71.28 71.33 9.06
N VAL A 191 -71.52 72.11 10.12
CA VAL A 191 -70.90 71.94 11.44
C VAL A 191 -71.38 70.65 12.10
N ASP A 192 -72.67 70.33 12.00
CA ASP A 192 -73.23 69.07 12.50
C ASP A 192 -72.68 67.86 11.73
N GLU A 193 -72.56 67.96 10.40
CA GLU A 193 -71.93 66.95 9.56
C GLU A 193 -70.44 66.78 9.89
N ALA A 194 -69.69 67.87 10.05
CA ALA A 194 -68.29 67.84 10.47
C ALA A 194 -68.12 67.24 11.87
N ARG A 195 -69.05 67.53 12.81
CA ARG A 195 -69.09 66.89 14.13
C ARG A 195 -69.38 65.40 14.02
N ALA A 196 -70.32 64.99 13.18
CA ALA A 196 -70.62 63.58 12.94
C ALA A 196 -69.44 62.84 12.28
N GLN A 197 -68.79 63.46 11.30
CA GLN A 197 -67.59 62.92 10.64
C GLN A 197 -66.40 62.83 11.60
N HIS A 198 -66.19 63.84 12.45
CA HIS A 198 -65.16 63.82 13.48
C HIS A 198 -65.45 62.77 14.55
N GLN A 199 -66.70 62.64 15.01
CA GLN A 199 -67.11 61.56 15.92
C GLN A 199 -66.83 60.19 15.31
N LEU A 200 -67.14 60.00 14.02
CA LEU A 200 -66.81 58.75 13.31
C LEU A 200 -65.30 58.54 13.17
N ALA A 201 -64.53 59.60 12.93
CA ALA A 201 -63.07 59.53 12.86
C ALA A 201 -62.45 59.18 14.22
N VAL A 202 -62.94 59.77 15.32
CA VAL A 202 -62.56 59.44 16.70
C VAL A 202 -62.90 57.97 17.01
N GLN A 203 -64.11 57.52 16.64
CA GLN A 203 -64.51 56.11 16.80
C GLN A 203 -63.60 55.15 16.02
N ARG A 204 -63.28 55.46 14.76
CA ARG A 204 -62.36 54.65 13.93
C ARG A 204 -60.95 54.64 14.49
N ALA A 205 -60.41 55.80 14.88
CA ALA A 205 -59.08 55.91 15.48
C ALA A 205 -59.00 55.11 16.79
N ARG A 206 -60.07 55.13 17.60
CA ARG A 206 -60.17 54.32 18.81
C ARG A 206 -60.21 52.83 18.51
N GLN A 207 -61.01 52.39 17.53
CA GLN A 207 -61.05 50.99 17.08
C GLN A 207 -59.70 50.52 16.57
N GLN A 208 -59.03 51.31 15.72
CA GLN A 208 -57.69 51.00 15.20
C GLN A 208 -56.64 50.93 16.32
N TYR A 209 -56.71 51.83 17.30
CA TYR A 209 -55.83 51.78 18.47
C TYR A 209 -56.07 50.53 19.32
N GLU A 210 -57.33 50.20 19.61
CA GLU A 210 -57.70 48.98 20.35
C GLU A 210 -57.24 47.72 19.60
N GLU A 211 -57.38 47.65 18.29
CA GLU A 211 -56.84 46.58 17.44
C GLU A 211 -55.31 46.54 17.48
N ALA A 212 -54.63 47.69 17.35
CA ALA A 212 -53.18 47.78 17.42
C ALA A 212 -52.65 47.31 18.79
N VAL A 213 -53.31 47.70 19.89
CA VAL A 213 -52.98 47.24 21.24
C VAL A 213 -53.23 45.74 21.38
N ARG A 214 -54.33 45.20 20.86
CA ARG A 214 -54.59 43.74 20.85
C ARG A 214 -53.51 42.97 20.11
N ASN A 215 -53.12 43.45 18.92
CA ASN A 215 -52.08 42.84 18.11
C ASN A 215 -50.70 42.94 18.78
N TRP A 216 -50.37 44.09 19.37
CA TRP A 216 -49.14 44.27 20.14
C TRP A 216 -49.09 43.33 21.35
N GLN A 217 -50.18 43.21 22.11
CA GLN A 217 -50.29 42.26 23.23
C GLN A 217 -50.17 40.80 22.78
N ALA A 218 -50.77 40.43 21.64
CA ALA A 218 -50.60 39.11 21.06
C ALA A 218 -49.13 38.85 20.68
N HIS A 219 -48.47 39.80 20.02
CA HIS A 219 -47.07 39.67 19.63
C HIS A 219 -46.12 39.57 20.83
N CYS A 220 -46.33 40.36 21.89
CA CYS A 220 -45.57 40.22 23.13
C CYS A 220 -45.76 38.84 23.76
N ARG A 221 -47.00 38.31 23.79
CA ARG A 221 -47.28 36.95 24.27
C ARG A 221 -46.60 35.87 23.43
N ASP A 222 -46.57 36.03 22.11
CA ASP A 222 -45.90 35.08 21.22
C ASP A 222 -44.38 35.06 21.45
N ILE A 223 -43.75 36.23 21.65
CA ILE A 223 -42.34 36.33 22.03
C ILE A 223 -42.09 35.63 23.37
N ASP A 224 -42.93 35.88 24.37
CA ASP A 224 -42.82 35.28 25.70
C ASP A 224 -42.94 33.76 25.65
N GLN A 225 -43.95 33.26 24.92
CA GLN A 225 -44.20 31.84 24.74
C GLN A 225 -43.06 31.17 23.96
N GLY A 226 -42.63 31.77 22.85
CA GLY A 226 -41.52 31.27 22.05
C GLY A 226 -40.22 31.18 22.84
N HIS A 227 -39.91 32.22 23.64
CA HIS A 227 -38.78 32.18 24.57
C HIS A 227 -38.93 31.07 25.60
N SER A 228 -40.09 30.95 26.24
CA SER A 228 -40.32 29.93 27.28
C SER A 228 -40.13 28.52 26.72
N ILE A 229 -40.59 28.25 25.50
CA ILE A 229 -40.39 26.98 24.81
C ILE A 229 -38.90 26.76 24.50
N ALA A 230 -38.22 27.78 23.97
CA ALA A 230 -36.79 27.69 23.65
C ALA A 230 -35.94 27.42 24.90
N VAL A 231 -36.22 28.11 26.02
CA VAL A 231 -35.54 27.87 27.30
C VAL A 231 -35.85 26.50 27.86
N ALA A 232 -37.11 26.06 27.86
CA ALA A 232 -37.45 24.72 28.34
C ALA A 232 -36.75 23.61 27.53
N LYS A 233 -36.64 23.79 26.21
CA LYS A 233 -35.86 22.89 25.35
C LYS A 233 -34.37 22.91 25.70
N TRP A 234 -33.78 24.11 25.79
CA TRP A 234 -32.37 24.25 26.15
C TRP A 234 -32.07 23.64 27.53
N GLU A 235 -32.93 23.83 28.54
CA GLU A 235 -32.77 23.24 29.87
C GLU A 235 -32.82 21.70 29.82
N ALA A 236 -33.71 21.12 29.01
CA ALA A 236 -33.79 19.69 28.80
C ALA A 236 -32.53 19.14 28.11
N ASP A 237 -32.07 19.78 27.03
CA ASP A 237 -30.88 19.41 26.27
C ASP A 237 -29.61 19.55 27.14
N GLU A 238 -29.50 20.62 27.92
CA GLU A 238 -28.38 20.87 28.84
C GLU A 238 -28.34 19.83 29.96
N LYS A 239 -29.50 19.45 30.51
CA LYS A 239 -29.59 18.34 31.49
C LYS A 239 -29.11 17.03 30.88
N GLN A 240 -29.50 16.71 29.64
CA GLN A 240 -29.04 15.51 28.94
C GLN A 240 -27.54 15.54 28.69
N ARG A 241 -26.99 16.69 28.27
CA ARG A 241 -25.55 16.88 28.06
C ARG A 241 -24.76 16.64 29.35
N LEU A 242 -25.21 17.19 30.48
CA LEU A 242 -24.56 17.02 31.77
C LEU A 242 -24.59 15.56 32.25
N VAL A 243 -25.72 14.86 32.10
CA VAL A 243 -25.83 13.42 32.39
C VAL A 243 -24.89 12.61 31.49
N GLY A 244 -24.84 12.93 30.19
CA GLY A 244 -23.93 12.27 29.25
C GLY A 244 -22.46 12.53 29.58
N LEU A 245 -22.11 13.75 29.97
CA LEU A 245 -20.74 14.13 30.36
C LEU A 245 -20.29 13.37 31.62
N ASP A 246 -21.16 13.25 32.61
CA ASP A 246 -20.90 12.51 33.85
C ASP A 246 -20.71 11.02 33.56
N ALA A 247 -21.62 10.42 32.77
CA ALA A 247 -21.50 9.03 32.33
C ALA A 247 -20.23 8.77 31.51
N ALA A 248 -19.82 9.72 30.66
CA ALA A 248 -18.58 9.62 29.89
C ALA A 248 -17.33 9.68 30.76
N ARG A 249 -17.32 10.54 31.79
CA ARG A 249 -16.24 10.59 32.80
C ARG A 249 -16.17 9.27 33.59
N ASP A 250 -17.30 8.81 34.11
CA ASP A 250 -17.38 7.55 34.84
C ASP A 250 -16.92 6.34 34.00
N ALA A 251 -17.26 6.34 32.70
CA ALA A 251 -16.81 5.30 31.79
C ALA A 251 -15.30 5.36 31.53
N HIS A 252 -14.73 6.55 31.36
CA HIS A 252 -13.28 6.74 31.23
C HIS A 252 -12.54 6.31 32.50
N ASP A 253 -12.97 6.77 33.66
CA ASP A 253 -12.37 6.44 34.95
C ASP A 253 -12.47 4.95 35.26
N ARG A 254 -13.59 4.30 34.89
CA ARG A 254 -13.74 2.84 35.02
C ARG A 254 -12.77 2.09 34.10
N ARG A 255 -12.71 2.43 32.81
CA ARG A 255 -11.75 1.82 31.87
C ARG A 255 -10.31 1.98 32.36
N PHE A 256 -9.98 3.14 32.90
CA PHE A 256 -8.65 3.40 33.43
C PHE A 256 -8.37 2.55 34.68
N ARG A 257 -9.32 2.48 35.63
CA ARG A 257 -9.20 1.62 36.83
C ARG A 257 -9.09 0.15 36.49
N GLU A 258 -9.91 -0.35 35.57
CA GLU A 258 -9.88 -1.74 35.11
C GLU A 258 -8.54 -2.07 34.43
N ALA A 259 -8.08 -1.21 33.51
CA ALA A 259 -6.78 -1.38 32.86
C ALA A 259 -5.62 -1.34 33.87
N ARG A 260 -5.70 -0.45 34.88
CA ARG A 260 -4.70 -0.36 35.93
C ARG A 260 -4.69 -1.58 36.83
N ALA A 261 -5.86 -2.04 37.28
CA ALA A 261 -5.99 -3.23 38.11
C ALA A 261 -5.44 -4.48 37.38
N ALA A 262 -5.80 -4.67 36.11
CA ALA A 262 -5.29 -5.79 35.31
C ALA A 262 -3.76 -5.71 35.11
N ALA A 263 -3.21 -4.51 34.87
CA ALA A 263 -1.77 -4.33 34.77
C ALA A 263 -1.06 -4.57 36.11
N ASP A 264 -1.61 -4.11 37.22
CA ASP A 264 -1.06 -4.32 38.56
C ASP A 264 -1.11 -5.81 38.96
N GLU A 265 -2.19 -6.53 38.62
CA GLU A 265 -2.32 -7.99 38.81
C GLU A 265 -1.25 -8.75 38.01
N ARG A 266 -1.13 -8.47 36.70
CA ARG A 266 -0.10 -9.08 35.85
C ARG A 266 1.32 -8.75 36.33
N ASN A 267 1.56 -7.52 36.76
CA ASN A 267 2.86 -7.10 37.27
C ASN A 267 3.17 -7.73 38.63
N ALA A 268 2.16 -8.04 39.44
CA ALA A 268 2.33 -8.77 40.70
C ALA A 268 2.81 -10.21 40.45
N GLU A 269 2.31 -10.89 39.41
CA GLU A 269 2.83 -12.21 39.00
C GLU A 269 4.32 -12.15 38.64
N ILE A 270 4.74 -11.11 37.91
CA ILE A 270 6.15 -10.89 37.55
C ILE A 270 7.00 -10.65 38.81
N GLU A 271 6.50 -9.88 39.77
CA GLU A 271 7.20 -9.65 41.04
C GLU A 271 7.27 -10.93 41.89
N GLU A 272 6.21 -11.73 41.93
CA GLU A 272 6.23 -13.03 42.58
C GLU A 272 7.26 -13.96 41.93
N PHE A 273 7.31 -14.00 40.60
CA PHE A 273 8.29 -14.78 39.84
C PHE A 273 9.73 -14.33 40.14
N LYS A 274 9.98 -13.02 40.14
CA LYS A 274 11.28 -12.43 40.54
C LYS A 274 11.67 -12.82 41.96
N ASN A 275 10.73 -12.78 42.90
CA ASN A 275 10.97 -13.18 44.28
C ASN A 275 11.30 -14.68 44.38
N LYS A 276 10.54 -15.54 43.71
CA LYS A 276 10.82 -16.99 43.65
C LYS A 276 12.21 -17.28 43.08
N LEU A 277 12.60 -16.58 42.02
CA LEU A 277 13.97 -16.64 41.48
C LEU A 277 15.01 -16.18 42.51
N ALA A 278 14.77 -15.07 43.21
CA ALA A 278 15.69 -14.56 44.22
C ALA A 278 15.91 -15.55 45.38
N PHE A 279 14.90 -16.32 45.74
CA PHE A 279 14.95 -17.36 46.78
C PHE A 279 15.31 -18.76 46.27
N ASP A 280 15.79 -18.88 45.03
CA ASP A 280 16.20 -20.15 44.41
C ASP A 280 15.11 -21.23 44.41
N VAL A 281 13.85 -20.84 44.22
CA VAL A 281 12.74 -21.78 44.04
C VAL A 281 12.97 -22.55 42.72
N PRO A 282 13.10 -23.89 42.74
CA PRO A 282 13.48 -24.68 41.57
C PRO A 282 12.57 -24.47 40.35
N GLU A 283 11.26 -24.45 40.56
CA GLU A 283 10.27 -24.31 39.50
C GLU A 283 10.40 -22.95 38.79
N ALA A 284 10.78 -21.90 39.52
CA ALA A 284 10.98 -20.58 38.93
C ALA A 284 12.27 -20.52 38.08
N ILE A 285 13.33 -21.23 38.50
CA ILE A 285 14.56 -21.37 37.71
C ILE A 285 14.26 -22.14 36.42
N GLU A 286 13.50 -23.24 36.49
CA GLU A 286 13.09 -24.00 35.31
C GLU A 286 12.24 -23.17 34.33
N GLU A 287 11.32 -22.36 34.85
CA GLU A 287 10.50 -21.46 34.04
C GLU A 287 11.34 -20.35 33.39
N TYR A 288 12.33 -19.78 34.10
CA TYR A 288 13.25 -18.80 33.51
C TYR A 288 14.10 -19.42 32.39
N VAL A 289 14.63 -20.64 32.61
CA VAL A 289 15.36 -21.39 31.57
C VAL A 289 14.47 -21.67 30.36
N ALA A 290 13.19 -22.04 30.58
CA ALA A 290 12.25 -22.24 29.48
C ALA A 290 12.05 -20.95 28.67
N LEU A 291 11.94 -19.80 29.34
CA LEU A 291 11.81 -18.50 28.69
C LEU A 291 13.05 -18.16 27.83
N VAL A 292 14.25 -18.33 28.39
CA VAL A 292 15.53 -18.15 27.67
C VAL A 292 15.58 -19.02 26.41
N LEU A 293 15.34 -20.32 26.56
CA LEU A 293 15.39 -21.27 25.44
C LEU A 293 14.28 -21.03 24.40
N SER A 294 13.14 -20.46 24.81
CA SER A 294 12.06 -20.10 23.88
C SER A 294 12.39 -18.87 23.02
N ASN A 295 13.28 -18.00 23.51
CA ASN A 295 13.77 -16.85 22.75
C ASN A 295 14.93 -17.20 21.81
N SER A 296 15.52 -18.40 21.96
CA SER A 296 16.58 -18.91 21.10
C SER A 296 16.08 -19.23 19.70
N VAL A 297 16.44 -18.40 18.72
CA VAL A 297 16.02 -18.54 17.32
C VAL A 297 17.05 -19.35 16.52
N TYR A 298 16.57 -20.38 15.81
CA TYR A 298 17.36 -21.22 14.91
C TYR A 298 16.93 -21.05 13.44
N PRO A 299 17.81 -21.34 12.47
CA PRO A 299 17.46 -21.32 11.05
C PRO A 299 16.28 -22.25 10.75
N GLU A 300 15.39 -21.88 9.83
CA GLU A 300 14.23 -22.72 9.46
C GLU A 300 14.66 -24.12 8.97
N SER A 301 15.80 -24.19 8.27
CA SER A 301 16.39 -25.45 7.79
C SER A 301 17.06 -26.28 8.89
N PHE A 302 17.12 -25.80 10.13
CA PHE A 302 17.72 -26.49 11.27
C PHE A 302 16.90 -26.24 12.55
N SER A 303 15.67 -26.75 12.60
CA SER A 303 14.78 -26.57 13.75
C SER A 303 15.25 -27.31 15.00
N VAL A 304 15.32 -26.62 16.14
CA VAL A 304 15.78 -27.17 17.42
C VAL A 304 14.67 -27.11 18.47
N THR A 305 14.55 -28.16 19.30
CA THR A 305 13.65 -28.16 20.46
C THR A 305 14.39 -28.58 21.72
N HIS A 306 13.99 -28.03 22.87
CA HIS A 306 14.62 -28.28 24.16
C HIS A 306 13.68 -29.01 25.13
N SER A 307 14.27 -29.81 26.02
CA SER A 307 13.63 -30.27 27.25
C SER A 307 14.67 -30.29 28.35
N HIS A 308 14.31 -29.83 29.55
CA HIS A 308 15.27 -29.65 30.64
C HIS A 308 14.67 -29.99 32.00
N SER A 309 15.55 -30.18 32.98
CA SER A 309 15.21 -30.28 34.39
C SER A 309 16.34 -29.71 35.25
N PHE A 310 16.00 -29.03 36.34
CA PHE A 310 16.96 -28.41 37.25
C PHE A 310 17.01 -29.11 38.62
N GLU A 311 18.21 -29.39 39.11
CA GLU A 311 18.44 -29.93 40.46
C GLU A 311 19.12 -28.86 41.35
N LEU A 312 18.41 -28.43 42.39
CA LEU A 312 18.87 -27.36 43.27
C LEU A 312 20.06 -27.78 44.14
N ALA A 313 20.09 -29.04 44.59
CA ALA A 313 21.14 -29.52 45.50
C ALA A 313 22.53 -29.50 44.85
N THR A 314 22.60 -29.82 43.56
CA THR A 314 23.86 -29.84 42.78
C THR A 314 24.04 -28.59 41.92
N ARG A 315 23.03 -27.73 41.80
CA ARG A 315 23.00 -26.57 40.88
C ARG A 315 23.21 -26.99 39.43
N GLU A 316 22.70 -28.17 39.08
CA GLU A 316 22.85 -28.79 37.77
C GLU A 316 21.59 -28.63 36.92
N LEU A 317 21.75 -28.11 35.71
CA LEU A 317 20.71 -28.13 34.68
C LEU A 317 20.99 -29.30 33.72
N THR A 318 20.12 -30.30 33.71
CA THR A 318 20.11 -31.32 32.67
C THR A 318 19.28 -30.82 31.49
N ILE A 319 19.86 -30.79 30.29
CA ILE A 319 19.19 -30.33 29.08
C ILE A 319 19.37 -31.32 27.94
N THR A 320 18.27 -31.61 27.26
CA THR A 320 18.25 -32.41 26.03
C THR A 320 17.80 -31.52 24.88
N VAL A 321 18.66 -31.43 23.88
CA VAL A 321 18.46 -30.65 22.66
C VAL A 321 18.16 -31.63 21.53
N THR A 322 17.00 -31.50 20.90
CA THR A 322 16.63 -32.31 19.74
C THR A 322 16.82 -31.49 18.47
N VAL A 323 17.75 -31.92 17.63
CA VAL A 323 18.05 -31.33 16.31
C VAL A 323 17.39 -32.15 15.21
N PRO A 324 17.25 -31.64 13.98
CA PRO A 324 16.60 -32.39 12.92
C PRO A 324 17.55 -33.45 12.34
N GLU A 325 16.98 -34.45 11.68
CA GLU A 325 17.75 -35.51 11.03
C GLU A 325 18.53 -34.99 9.80
N PRO A 326 19.65 -35.61 9.41
CA PRO A 326 20.52 -35.13 8.32
C PRO A 326 19.81 -34.93 6.97
N SER A 327 18.76 -35.71 6.70
CA SER A 327 17.92 -35.63 5.49
C SER A 327 17.16 -34.30 5.34
N SER A 328 16.99 -33.56 6.44
CA SER A 328 16.31 -32.25 6.42
C SER A 328 17.17 -31.12 5.83
N LEU A 329 18.49 -31.29 5.77
CA LEU A 329 19.39 -30.24 5.32
C LEU A 329 19.34 -30.05 3.79
N PRO A 330 19.59 -28.83 3.28
CA PRO A 330 19.66 -28.60 1.84
C PRO A 330 20.77 -29.43 1.18
N THR A 331 20.40 -30.20 0.15
CA THR A 331 21.33 -31.08 -0.60
C THR A 331 21.83 -30.48 -1.91
N VAL A 332 21.32 -29.32 -2.31
CA VAL A 332 21.69 -28.62 -3.54
C VAL A 332 22.83 -27.65 -3.25
N LYS A 333 23.92 -27.76 -4.02
CA LYS A 333 25.05 -26.82 -3.96
C LYS A 333 24.76 -25.51 -4.67
N ALA A 334 24.21 -25.60 -5.88
CA ALA A 334 23.95 -24.46 -6.74
C ALA A 334 23.00 -24.86 -7.87
N TYR A 335 22.31 -23.90 -8.42
CA TYR A 335 21.52 -24.00 -9.64
C TYR A 335 22.31 -23.46 -10.83
N LYS A 336 22.10 -24.08 -12.00
CA LYS A 336 22.69 -23.63 -13.28
C LYS A 336 21.63 -23.67 -14.36
N TYR A 337 21.64 -22.65 -15.22
CA TYR A 337 20.79 -22.62 -16.40
C TYR A 337 21.42 -23.45 -17.53
N VAL A 338 20.69 -24.46 -18.00
CA VAL A 338 21.07 -25.36 -19.09
C VAL A 338 20.40 -24.87 -20.37
N ARG A 339 21.12 -24.08 -21.16
CA ARG A 339 20.58 -23.44 -22.38
C ARG A 339 20.04 -24.42 -23.41
N SER A 340 20.60 -25.63 -23.49
CA SER A 340 20.17 -26.65 -24.47
C SER A 340 18.79 -27.23 -24.17
N SER A 341 18.40 -27.34 -22.89
CA SER A 341 17.08 -27.84 -22.48
C SER A 341 16.15 -26.74 -21.97
N ASP A 342 16.63 -25.50 -21.87
CA ASP A 342 15.92 -24.36 -21.28
C ASP A 342 15.51 -24.55 -19.79
N GLU A 343 16.27 -25.37 -19.07
CA GLU A 343 15.97 -25.75 -17.69
C GLU A 343 16.96 -25.15 -16.69
N ILE A 344 16.50 -24.93 -15.46
CA ILE A 344 17.37 -24.62 -14.32
C ILE A 344 17.59 -25.91 -13.55
N ALA A 345 18.81 -26.46 -13.63
CA ALA A 345 19.17 -27.73 -13.03
C ALA A 345 19.95 -27.51 -11.71
N PRO A 346 19.65 -28.29 -10.65
CA PRO A 346 20.45 -28.30 -9.44
C PRO A 346 21.74 -29.09 -9.64
N THR A 347 22.81 -28.63 -9.00
CA THR A 347 24.07 -29.38 -8.82
C THR A 347 24.11 -29.84 -7.36
N PRO A 348 24.31 -31.14 -7.07
CA PRO A 348 24.29 -31.63 -5.70
C PRO A 348 25.51 -31.18 -4.90
N LEU A 349 25.34 -31.05 -3.58
CA LEU A 349 26.43 -30.90 -2.62
C LEU A 349 27.24 -32.21 -2.55
N THR A 350 28.55 -32.11 -2.35
CA THR A 350 29.38 -33.31 -2.13
C THR A 350 29.03 -33.94 -0.79
N ALA A 351 29.12 -35.27 -0.67
CA ALA A 351 28.87 -35.98 0.59
C ALA A 351 29.75 -35.45 1.75
N THR A 352 31.01 -35.10 1.48
CA THR A 352 31.92 -34.52 2.48
C THR A 352 31.40 -33.19 3.04
N ALA A 353 30.93 -32.29 2.16
CA ALA A 353 30.37 -31.00 2.58
C ALA A 353 29.07 -31.16 3.38
N LEU A 354 28.21 -32.12 3.04
CA LEU A 354 26.98 -32.41 3.80
C LEU A 354 27.31 -32.92 5.21
N LYS A 355 28.25 -33.88 5.30
CA LYS A 355 28.70 -34.42 6.59
C LYS A 355 29.31 -33.34 7.48
N ALA A 356 30.16 -32.48 6.91
CA ALA A 356 30.80 -31.39 7.63
C ALA A 356 29.77 -30.37 8.14
N ARG A 357 28.85 -29.93 7.29
CA ARG A 357 27.80 -28.95 7.63
C ARG A 357 26.88 -29.46 8.73
N TYR A 358 26.39 -30.69 8.62
CA TYR A 358 25.54 -31.27 9.65
C TYR A 358 26.27 -31.41 10.98
N SER A 359 27.51 -31.93 10.97
CA SER A 359 28.30 -32.07 12.20
C SER A 359 28.57 -30.69 12.83
N GLY A 360 28.96 -29.71 12.02
CA GLY A 360 29.19 -28.33 12.45
C GLY A 360 27.96 -27.70 13.09
N ALA A 361 26.78 -27.87 12.51
CA ALA A 361 25.52 -27.38 13.07
C ALA A 361 25.21 -28.02 14.44
N VAL A 362 25.42 -29.33 14.58
CA VAL A 362 25.25 -30.07 15.85
C VAL A 362 26.22 -29.55 16.92
N TRP A 363 27.50 -29.36 16.57
CA TRP A 363 28.50 -28.86 17.52
C TRP A 363 28.22 -27.42 17.95
N GLN A 364 27.87 -26.55 16.99
CA GLN A 364 27.49 -25.17 17.27
C GLN A 364 26.28 -25.09 18.19
N THR A 365 25.25 -25.90 17.94
CA THR A 365 24.05 -25.96 18.77
C THR A 365 24.41 -26.33 20.22
N ALA A 366 25.26 -27.33 20.43
CA ALA A 366 25.68 -27.72 21.78
C ALA A 366 26.37 -26.58 22.54
N VAL A 367 27.33 -25.90 21.90
CA VAL A 367 28.07 -24.79 22.52
C VAL A 367 27.16 -23.59 22.76
N ARG A 368 26.31 -23.26 21.77
CA ARG A 368 25.34 -22.18 21.84
C ARG A 368 24.39 -22.36 23.03
N THR A 369 23.77 -23.52 23.16
CA THR A 369 22.84 -23.77 24.28
C THR A 369 23.51 -23.59 25.64
N ILE A 370 24.77 -24.03 25.81
CA ILE A 370 25.48 -23.83 27.08
C ILE A 370 25.76 -22.34 27.33
N HIS A 371 26.15 -21.61 26.28
CA HIS A 371 26.38 -20.17 26.35
C HIS A 371 25.13 -19.39 26.75
N GLU A 372 24.00 -19.61 26.04
CA GLU A 372 22.74 -18.91 26.30
C GLU A 372 22.28 -19.10 27.75
N ILE A 373 22.39 -20.33 28.28
CA ILE A 373 22.02 -20.64 29.68
C ILE A 373 22.93 -19.89 30.66
N PHE A 374 24.24 -19.92 30.47
CA PHE A 374 25.16 -19.28 31.41
C PHE A 374 25.13 -17.75 31.33
N GLU A 375 24.96 -17.19 30.13
CA GLU A 375 24.85 -15.75 29.93
C GLU A 375 23.55 -15.20 30.54
N ALA A 376 22.43 -15.87 30.29
CA ALA A 376 21.13 -15.46 30.81
C ALA A 376 21.03 -15.56 32.34
N ASP A 377 21.69 -16.53 32.97
CA ASP A 377 21.74 -16.66 34.43
C ASP A 377 22.87 -15.83 35.04
N ARG A 378 22.68 -14.50 35.06
CA ARG A 378 23.62 -13.54 35.66
C ARG A 378 23.79 -13.69 37.17
N ALA A 379 22.83 -14.32 37.84
CA ALA A 379 22.87 -14.56 39.28
C ALA A 379 23.69 -15.82 39.65
N GLY A 380 24.14 -16.61 38.67
CA GLY A 380 24.94 -17.81 38.89
C GLY A 380 24.18 -18.89 39.67
N LYS A 381 22.89 -19.08 39.37
CA LYS A 381 22.06 -20.13 39.98
C LYS A 381 22.35 -21.52 39.42
N ILE A 382 22.83 -21.59 38.18
CA ILE A 382 23.21 -22.81 37.47
C ILE A 382 24.73 -22.84 37.41
N GLN A 383 25.33 -23.88 38.00
CA GLN A 383 26.79 -24.04 38.07
C GLN A 383 27.29 -25.12 37.10
N LEU A 384 26.44 -26.08 36.74
CA LEU A 384 26.76 -27.16 35.83
C LEU A 384 25.64 -27.34 34.81
N VAL A 385 25.99 -27.48 33.53
CA VAL A 385 25.04 -27.86 32.47
C VAL A 385 25.42 -29.24 31.95
N ALA A 386 24.54 -30.22 32.15
CA ALA A 386 24.63 -31.55 31.56
C ALA A 386 23.78 -31.61 30.29
N LEU A 387 24.42 -31.48 29.13
CA LEU A 387 23.77 -31.34 27.84
C LEU A 387 23.89 -32.60 26.99
N THR A 388 22.76 -33.03 26.41
CA THR A 388 22.70 -34.03 25.35
C THR A 388 22.10 -33.42 24.09
N VAL A 389 22.85 -33.38 22.99
CA VAL A 389 22.26 -33.13 21.66
C VAL A 389 21.92 -34.47 21.03
N GLN A 390 20.69 -34.63 20.56
CA GLN A 390 20.20 -35.85 19.94
C GLN A 390 19.37 -35.56 18.68
N THR A 391 19.24 -36.55 17.82
CA THR A 391 18.27 -36.52 16.71
C THR A 391 17.30 -37.68 16.83
N LYS A 392 16.06 -37.46 16.37
CA LYS A 392 15.07 -38.53 16.18
C LYS A 392 15.30 -39.16 14.81
N ALA A 393 15.33 -40.48 14.74
CA ALA A 393 15.40 -41.22 13.48
C ALA A 393 14.57 -42.50 13.58
N VAL A 394 14.32 -43.16 12.44
CA VAL A 394 13.72 -44.50 12.42
C VAL A 394 14.83 -45.54 12.32
N SER A 395 14.90 -46.42 13.31
CA SER A 395 15.88 -47.50 13.39
C SER A 395 15.76 -48.43 12.17
N ALA A 396 16.84 -48.58 11.39
CA ALA A 396 16.83 -49.51 10.25
C ALA A 396 16.68 -50.98 10.68
N ALA A 397 17.10 -51.32 11.91
CA ALA A 397 17.02 -52.68 12.44
C ALA A 397 15.63 -53.04 12.96
N THR A 398 14.89 -52.07 13.52
CA THR A 398 13.62 -52.34 14.22
C THR A 398 12.39 -51.64 13.60
N GLY A 399 12.60 -50.68 12.70
CA GLY A 399 11.54 -49.84 12.11
C GLY A 399 10.86 -48.89 13.10
N ARG A 400 11.39 -48.76 14.33
CA ARG A 400 10.81 -47.92 15.39
C ARG A 400 11.56 -46.60 15.51
N PRO A 401 10.90 -45.53 15.96
CA PRO A 401 11.58 -44.29 16.33
C PRO A 401 12.63 -44.57 17.41
N GLU A 402 13.84 -44.05 17.20
CA GLU A 402 14.94 -44.08 18.16
C GLU A 402 15.53 -42.67 18.34
N LEU A 403 16.03 -42.41 19.54
CA LEU A 403 16.76 -41.20 19.88
C LEU A 403 18.25 -41.52 19.81
N ILE A 404 18.97 -40.76 18.99
CA ILE A 404 20.38 -40.99 18.72
C ILE A 404 21.16 -39.83 19.34
N PRO A 405 21.86 -40.03 20.47
CA PRO A 405 22.69 -38.99 21.06
C PRO A 405 23.88 -38.71 20.16
N LEU A 406 24.09 -37.45 19.79
CA LEU A 406 25.17 -36.98 18.92
C LEU A 406 26.27 -36.25 19.71
N VAL A 407 25.88 -35.56 20.78
CA VAL A 407 26.77 -34.91 21.75
C VAL A 407 26.30 -35.26 23.15
N GLN A 408 27.23 -35.57 24.04
CA GLN A 408 27.00 -35.55 25.49
C GLN A 408 28.14 -34.79 26.15
N VAL A 409 27.83 -33.75 26.91
CA VAL A 409 28.83 -32.90 27.56
C VAL A 409 28.32 -32.43 28.91
N ALA A 410 29.22 -32.28 29.87
CA ALA A 410 28.95 -31.61 31.14
C ALA A 410 29.92 -30.43 31.25
N ALA A 411 29.39 -29.21 31.33
CA ALA A 411 30.18 -27.99 31.37
C ALA A 411 29.97 -27.26 32.69
N ASP A 412 31.05 -27.04 33.42
CA ASP A 412 31.09 -26.16 34.59
C ASP A 412 31.06 -24.70 34.13
N ARG A 413 30.32 -23.84 34.85
CA ARG A 413 30.16 -22.43 34.53
C ARG A 413 31.51 -21.69 34.44
N GLY A 414 32.39 -21.89 35.42
CA GLY A 414 33.67 -21.18 35.48
C GLY A 414 34.56 -21.59 34.32
N ALA A 415 34.72 -22.91 34.11
CA ALA A 415 35.51 -23.42 33.00
C ALA A 415 34.99 -22.99 31.62
N PHE A 416 33.67 -22.87 31.46
CA PHE A 416 33.08 -22.41 30.20
C PHE A 416 33.21 -20.89 30.01
N ALA A 417 33.05 -20.10 31.07
CA ALA A 417 33.13 -18.63 31.03
C ALA A 417 34.53 -18.12 30.65
N ASP A 418 35.58 -18.91 30.88
CA ASP A 418 36.96 -18.59 30.49
C ASP A 418 37.21 -18.70 28.96
N LEU A 419 36.26 -19.25 28.19
CA LEU A 419 36.38 -19.44 26.75
C LEU A 419 36.01 -18.18 25.97
N ASP A 420 36.87 -17.76 25.04
CA ASP A 420 36.53 -16.72 24.05
C ASP A 420 35.81 -17.35 22.84
N LEU A 421 34.48 -17.49 22.95
CA LEU A 421 33.64 -18.14 21.94
C LEU A 421 33.69 -17.49 20.55
N SER A 422 34.14 -16.23 20.44
CA SER A 422 34.30 -15.56 19.14
C SER A 422 35.45 -16.14 18.30
N LYS A 423 36.36 -16.92 18.92
CA LYS A 423 37.57 -17.46 18.29
C LYS A 423 37.66 -18.98 18.35
N VAL A 424 36.63 -19.66 18.84
CA VAL A 424 36.67 -21.12 18.99
C VAL A 424 36.23 -21.87 17.74
N VAL A 425 36.69 -23.12 17.64
CA VAL A 425 36.09 -24.13 16.78
C VAL A 425 35.18 -25.01 17.66
N PRO A 426 33.85 -25.05 17.45
CA PRO A 426 32.91 -25.73 18.34
C PRO A 426 33.26 -27.19 18.66
N GLU A 427 33.74 -27.95 17.67
CA GLU A 427 34.17 -29.34 17.88
C GLU A 427 35.34 -29.43 18.87
N GLU A 428 36.34 -28.56 18.73
CA GLU A 428 37.51 -28.53 19.60
C GLU A 428 37.15 -28.02 21.00
N THR A 429 36.22 -27.07 21.12
CA THR A 429 35.63 -26.65 22.40
C THR A 429 34.98 -27.82 23.11
N LEU A 430 34.15 -28.58 22.42
CA LEU A 430 33.49 -29.74 23.01
C LEU A 430 34.51 -30.82 23.43
N LYS A 431 35.55 -31.07 22.64
CA LYS A 431 36.65 -31.97 23.03
C LYS A 431 37.38 -31.45 24.27
N HIS A 432 37.64 -30.15 24.35
CA HIS A 432 38.28 -29.52 25.51
C HIS A 432 37.43 -29.69 26.78
N LEU A 433 36.10 -29.56 26.66
CA LEU A 433 35.13 -29.81 27.73
C LEU A 433 34.94 -31.30 28.05
N GLY A 434 35.66 -32.21 27.37
CA GLY A 434 35.56 -33.65 27.60
C GLY A 434 34.26 -34.29 27.06
N ALA A 435 33.62 -33.67 26.07
CA ALA A 435 32.39 -34.18 25.48
C ALA A 435 32.60 -35.54 24.79
N SER A 436 31.59 -36.41 24.90
CA SER A 436 31.44 -37.58 24.03
C SER A 436 30.76 -37.14 22.73
N LEU A 437 31.49 -37.27 21.62
CA LEU A 437 31.03 -36.85 20.29
C LEU A 437 30.76 -38.06 19.40
N SER A 438 29.71 -37.97 18.60
CA SER A 438 29.51 -38.90 17.48
C SER A 438 30.65 -38.77 16.47
N LYS A 439 31.23 -39.90 16.07
CA LYS A 439 32.25 -39.94 15.01
C LYS A 439 31.67 -39.66 13.61
N SER A 440 30.35 -39.74 13.45
CA SER A 440 29.66 -39.51 12.19
C SER A 440 28.20 -39.15 12.44
N PRO A 441 27.90 -37.90 12.85
CA PRO A 441 26.54 -37.46 13.13
C PRO A 441 25.60 -37.65 11.92
N TYR A 442 26.10 -37.38 10.71
CA TYR A 442 25.34 -37.51 9.46
C TYR A 442 24.96 -38.97 9.15
N GLU A 443 25.78 -39.94 9.57
CA GLU A 443 25.45 -41.38 9.44
C GLU A 443 24.68 -41.91 10.65
N LEU A 444 24.21 -41.01 11.53
CA LEU A 444 23.42 -41.35 12.71
C LEU A 444 24.14 -42.35 13.64
N LYS A 445 25.47 -42.28 13.70
CA LYS A 445 26.22 -43.04 14.69
C LYS A 445 26.07 -42.36 16.05
N PRO A 446 25.72 -43.06 17.14
CA PRO A 446 25.62 -42.43 18.45
C PRO A 446 27.01 -42.00 18.94
N ALA A 447 27.05 -40.96 19.77
CA ALA A 447 28.21 -40.61 20.57
C ALA A 447 28.62 -41.81 21.41
N THR A 448 29.90 -42.19 21.34
CA THR A 448 30.40 -43.33 22.11
C THR A 448 30.68 -42.85 23.53
N THR A 449 29.97 -43.42 24.51
CA THR A 449 30.13 -43.13 25.94
C THR A 449 31.47 -43.64 26.46
N ASN A 450 32.56 -42.98 26.09
CA ASN A 450 33.82 -43.13 26.83
C ASN A 450 33.72 -42.24 28.09
N GLY A 451 32.94 -42.74 29.06
CA GLY A 451 32.89 -42.24 30.44
C GLY A 451 32.79 -40.72 30.58
N VAL A 452 31.60 -40.15 30.31
CA VAL A 452 31.19 -38.97 31.08
C VAL A 452 31.28 -39.42 32.54
N ARG A 453 32.26 -38.92 33.28
CA ARG A 453 32.41 -39.22 34.70
C ARG A 453 31.16 -38.69 35.39
N THR A 454 30.15 -39.53 35.57
CA THR A 454 29.25 -39.41 36.70
C THR A 454 30.15 -39.48 37.92
N ARG A 455 30.53 -38.32 38.48
CA ARG A 455 31.08 -38.29 39.84
C ARG A 455 29.94 -38.67 40.75
N SER A 456 29.76 -39.97 40.94
CA SER A 456 28.99 -40.50 42.06
C SER A 456 29.62 -39.91 43.31
N THR A 457 28.85 -39.04 43.97
CA THR A 457 29.14 -38.48 45.29
C THR A 457 29.50 -39.59 46.27
N GLN A 458 30.69 -39.49 46.87
CA GLN A 458 30.96 -40.00 48.22
C GLN A 458 30.65 -38.90 49.22
#